data_AF-A0A9N8H5Y4-F1
#
_entry.id   AF-A0A9N8H5Y4-F1
#
_cell.length_a   1.000
_cell.length_b   1.000
_cell.length_c   1.000
_cell.angle_alpha   90.00
_cell.angle_beta   90.00
_cell.angle_gamma   90.00
#
_symmetry.space_group_name_H-M   'P 1'
#
loop_
_entity.id
_entity.type
_entity.pdbx_description
1 polymer ?
#
loop_
_entity_poly.entity_id
_entity_poly.type
_entity_poly.pdbx_seq_one_letter_code
_entity_poly.pdbx_strand_id
1 'polypeptide(L)'
;MMATSTAATGRRRNGQVVLPIIYMQPQSRTQRFLPLVIVASCGVWIFAMGALLERLPPGRAFPDDMTAKRLPQVTTSMQGTPVRVLKETDLDEDNQITTRHAVEHTSTTTTTITTKSATQVKTESPSATNEQKYPPTIGKSHQIPNVLIFTHNVNLLQYNKNQPDNQQENRTKEEQQELLALQKNIHATIDKHPRATVRFLTDKDCVQSLQAALGPNAPLIDHFRNETMGMYKADICRGAALWETGGIYLDVDVGVRMHLLDVLQPNTTFATSLVHRDSKHPGNFFQAFMATTPRHAILERYLQLFLEHYQGTRPIQRGPLGVILLRQAFDDVIMSEGEIWAMNGKPVNDKDKSFRLGPKLVDTRHHGRIQLWQEVLYNPKFLSNVVPAPTWGTRRACHFVVVADQKFPLTVPLYSRIEGSRMCPRRSDAQMTTA
;
A
#
# COMPACT_ATOMS: atom_id res chain seq x y z
N MET A 1 -3.65 -27.82 -55.26
CA MET A 1 -2.56 -26.86 -55.48
C MET A 1 -1.81 -26.69 -54.17
N MET A 2 -0.72 -27.45 -53.99
CA MET A 2 0.19 -27.34 -52.85
C MET A 2 1.40 -26.51 -53.30
N ALA A 3 1.75 -25.48 -52.54
CA ALA A 3 2.96 -24.69 -52.78
C ALA A 3 4.00 -25.05 -51.71
N THR A 4 4.99 -25.82 -52.13
CA THR A 4 6.23 -26.11 -51.41
C THR A 4 7.15 -24.90 -51.44
N SER A 5 7.63 -24.46 -50.27
CA SER A 5 8.69 -23.45 -50.13
C SER A 5 10.00 -24.14 -49.79
N THR A 6 10.99 -24.00 -50.67
CA THR A 6 12.37 -24.47 -50.51
C THR A 6 13.18 -23.51 -49.64
N ALA A 7 13.76 -24.02 -48.55
CA ALA A 7 14.72 -23.30 -47.72
C ALA A 7 16.13 -23.36 -48.33
N ALA A 8 16.71 -22.20 -48.60
CA ALA A 8 18.10 -22.07 -49.03
C ALA A 8 19.05 -21.98 -47.83
N THR A 9 20.04 -22.86 -47.81
CA THR A 9 21.16 -22.89 -46.86
C THR A 9 22.19 -21.79 -47.19
N GLY A 10 22.27 -20.76 -46.34
CA GLY A 10 23.27 -19.69 -46.41
C GLY A 10 24.51 -19.99 -45.55
N ARG A 11 25.66 -20.09 -46.21
CA ARG A 11 27.00 -20.40 -45.69
C ARG A 11 27.58 -19.22 -44.88
N ARG A 12 28.13 -19.49 -43.70
CA ARG A 12 28.89 -18.52 -42.87
C ARG A 12 30.21 -18.10 -43.53
N ARG A 13 30.48 -16.80 -43.63
CA ARG A 13 31.84 -16.21 -43.63
C ARG A 13 31.84 -14.84 -42.95
N ASN A 14 32.86 -14.66 -42.12
CA ASN A 14 33.41 -13.43 -41.52
C ASN A 14 32.61 -12.78 -40.38
N GLY A 15 33.18 -12.91 -39.17
CA GLY A 15 32.70 -12.33 -37.93
C GLY A 15 32.77 -10.81 -37.91
N GLN A 16 31.63 -10.20 -38.17
CA GLN A 16 31.27 -8.86 -37.69
C GLN A 16 29.85 -8.92 -37.16
N VAL A 17 29.68 -8.70 -35.85
CA VAL A 17 28.37 -8.50 -35.23
C VAL A 17 27.96 -7.07 -35.57
N VAL A 18 27.13 -6.91 -36.59
CA VAL A 18 26.46 -5.65 -36.88
C VAL A 18 25.22 -5.57 -35.99
N LEU A 19 25.26 -4.72 -34.97
CA LEU A 19 24.07 -4.34 -34.20
C LEU A 19 23.16 -3.49 -35.10
N PRO A 20 21.84 -3.74 -35.16
CA PRO A 20 20.94 -2.85 -35.88
C PRO A 20 20.83 -1.51 -35.12
N ILE A 21 21.46 -0.47 -35.67
CA ILE A 21 21.14 0.92 -35.33
C ILE A 21 19.84 1.25 -36.05
N ILE A 22 18.74 1.29 -35.29
CA ILE A 22 17.48 1.84 -35.77
C ILE A 22 17.65 3.36 -35.82
N TYR A 23 17.96 3.88 -37.02
CA TYR A 23 17.81 5.30 -37.32
C TYR A 23 16.32 5.62 -37.42
N MET A 24 15.80 6.46 -36.51
CA MET A 24 14.55 7.17 -36.77
C MET A 24 14.81 8.24 -37.82
N GLN A 25 14.26 8.06 -39.02
CA GLN A 25 14.17 9.13 -40.02
C GLN A 25 13.20 10.21 -39.55
N PRO A 26 13.56 11.50 -39.65
CA PRO A 26 12.58 12.57 -39.67
C PRO A 26 12.12 12.82 -41.11
N GLN A 27 10.87 12.50 -41.42
CA GLN A 27 10.09 13.10 -42.51
C GLN A 27 9.06 14.04 -41.84
N SER A 28 8.81 15.28 -42.26
CA SER A 28 9.15 16.02 -43.47
C SER A 28 9.03 17.53 -43.20
N ARG A 29 9.84 18.32 -43.90
CA ARG A 29 9.74 19.78 -44.02
C ARG A 29 8.47 20.19 -44.79
N THR A 30 7.79 21.21 -44.28
CA THR A 30 7.22 22.28 -45.12
C THR A 30 7.73 23.63 -44.61
N GLN A 31 8.33 24.38 -45.53
CA GLN A 31 8.96 25.69 -45.33
C GLN A 31 7.91 26.78 -45.12
N ARG A 32 8.17 27.71 -44.20
CA ARG A 32 8.07 29.15 -44.48
C ARG A 32 9.24 29.88 -43.81
N PHE A 33 9.98 30.60 -44.65
CA PHE A 33 11.02 31.54 -44.30
C PHE A 33 10.41 32.79 -43.67
N LEU A 34 11.02 33.32 -42.60
CA LEU A 34 11.29 34.74 -42.39
C LEU A 34 12.31 34.90 -41.26
N PRO A 35 13.22 35.90 -41.33
CA PRO A 35 14.38 36.01 -40.44
C PRO A 35 14.00 36.77 -39.17
N LEU A 36 14.41 36.25 -38.00
CA LEU A 36 14.36 37.03 -36.77
C LEU A 36 15.75 37.58 -36.47
N VAL A 37 15.84 38.91 -36.58
CA VAL A 37 16.96 39.74 -36.17
C VAL A 37 17.14 39.62 -34.66
N ILE A 38 18.37 39.37 -34.22
CA ILE A 38 18.78 39.50 -32.82
C ILE A 38 18.92 40.99 -32.52
N VAL A 39 18.03 41.53 -31.68
CA VAL A 39 18.25 42.80 -30.99
C VAL A 39 18.28 42.52 -29.50
N ALA A 40 19.45 42.77 -28.91
CA ALA A 40 19.62 42.90 -27.48
C ALA A 40 19.07 44.26 -27.05
N SER A 41 18.24 44.30 -26.01
CA SER A 41 18.02 45.50 -25.21
C SER A 41 17.50 45.17 -23.82
N CYS A 42 18.13 45.82 -22.84
CA CYS A 42 17.73 45.93 -21.45
C CYS A 42 16.32 46.47 -21.27
N GLY A 43 15.63 46.06 -20.20
CA GLY A 43 14.38 46.69 -19.77
C GLY A 43 13.82 46.09 -18.49
N VAL A 44 13.94 46.86 -17.40
CA VAL A 44 13.27 46.69 -16.10
C VAL A 44 11.77 47.06 -16.22
N TRP A 45 10.99 46.72 -15.17
CA TRP A 45 9.60 47.10 -14.78
C TRP A 45 8.63 45.89 -14.78
N ILE A 46 8.22 45.33 -13.62
CA ILE A 46 7.22 45.76 -12.60
C ILE A 46 5.78 45.31 -12.92
N PHE A 47 5.23 44.51 -11.98
CA PHE A 47 3.82 44.13 -11.69
C PHE A 47 3.01 43.26 -12.68
N ALA A 48 2.56 42.09 -12.19
CA ALA A 48 1.14 41.71 -12.15
C ALA A 48 0.94 40.47 -11.23
N MET A 49 0.48 40.73 -10.01
CA MET A 49 -0.27 39.80 -9.17
C MET A 49 -1.74 39.75 -9.65
N GLY A 50 -2.35 38.57 -9.62
CA GLY A 50 -3.78 38.36 -9.82
C GLY A 50 -4.06 36.85 -9.90
N ALA A 51 -4.33 36.16 -8.79
CA ALA A 51 -5.58 36.10 -8.03
C ALA A 51 -6.35 34.81 -8.37
N LEU A 52 -6.48 33.90 -7.39
CA LEU A 52 -7.75 33.27 -7.05
C LEU A 52 -7.66 32.57 -5.67
N LEU A 53 -8.16 33.28 -4.66
CA LEU A 53 -8.53 32.79 -3.33
C LEU A 53 -10.03 33.05 -3.19
N GLU A 54 -10.79 32.03 -2.78
CA GLU A 54 -12.07 32.08 -2.03
C GLU A 54 -12.55 30.61 -1.92
N ARG A 55 -12.94 30.02 -0.79
CA ARG A 55 -13.57 30.53 0.45
C ARG A 55 -13.17 29.65 1.65
N LEU A 56 -12.84 30.26 2.79
CA LEU A 56 -13.03 29.68 4.11
C LEU A 56 -13.67 30.73 5.03
N PRO A 57 -14.55 30.33 5.97
CA PRO A 57 -15.32 31.25 6.81
C PRO A 57 -14.46 31.89 7.92
N PRO A 58 -14.81 33.10 8.39
CA PRO A 58 -14.03 33.81 9.40
C PRO A 58 -14.46 33.41 10.82
N GLY A 59 -13.49 33.37 11.74
CA GLY A 59 -13.77 33.51 13.17
C GLY A 59 -13.03 32.54 14.09
N ARG A 60 -11.80 32.90 14.46
CA ARG A 60 -11.28 32.83 15.84
C ARG A 60 -9.92 33.52 15.89
N ALA A 61 -9.86 34.61 16.63
CA ALA A 61 -8.64 35.34 16.95
C ALA A 61 -7.72 34.46 17.81
N PHE A 62 -6.44 34.40 17.44
CA PHE A 62 -5.36 33.97 18.33
C PHE A 62 -4.57 35.22 18.71
N PRO A 63 -4.21 35.40 20.00
CA PRO A 63 -3.43 36.55 20.44
C PRO A 63 -1.94 36.39 20.09
N ASP A 64 -1.37 37.48 19.58
CA ASP A 64 0.05 37.74 19.49
C ASP A 64 0.65 37.92 20.89
N ASP A 65 1.52 37.00 21.33
CA ASP A 65 2.65 37.32 22.22
C ASP A 65 3.63 36.13 22.27
N MET A 66 4.79 36.28 21.62
CA MET A 66 5.99 35.50 21.97
C MET A 66 7.17 36.46 22.11
N THR A 67 7.14 37.21 23.21
CA THR A 67 8.35 37.80 23.79
C THR A 67 9.24 36.71 24.40
N ALA A 68 10.49 36.69 23.96
CA ALA A 68 11.54 35.79 24.44
C ALA A 68 11.77 35.95 25.96
N LYS A 69 11.49 34.88 26.72
CA LYS A 69 11.90 34.78 28.13
C LYS A 69 13.18 33.95 28.27
N ARG A 70 14.15 34.58 28.94
CA ARG A 70 15.41 34.01 29.41
C ARG A 70 15.17 32.78 30.30
N LEU A 71 15.97 31.75 30.08
CA LEU A 71 16.16 30.61 31.00
C LEU A 71 16.77 31.09 32.32
N PRO A 72 16.28 30.64 33.50
CA PRO A 72 17.05 30.67 34.73
C PRO A 72 17.96 29.45 34.83
N GLN A 73 19.21 29.69 35.24
CA GLN A 73 20.16 28.66 35.63
C GLN A 73 19.67 27.94 36.89
N VAL A 74 19.63 26.61 36.81
CA VAL A 74 19.38 25.74 37.96
C VAL A 74 20.71 25.45 38.64
N THR A 75 20.88 25.97 39.86
CA THR A 75 21.91 25.55 40.81
C THR A 75 21.33 24.46 41.70
N THR A 76 21.77 23.22 41.51
CA THR A 76 21.49 22.10 42.42
C THR A 76 22.38 22.20 43.66
N SER A 77 21.75 22.45 44.82
CA SER A 77 22.32 22.21 46.14
C SER A 77 21.46 21.14 46.83
N MET A 78 22.08 19.99 47.11
CA MET A 78 21.48 18.89 47.87
C MET A 78 21.79 19.07 49.36
N GLN A 79 20.78 19.37 50.16
CA GLN A 79 20.75 19.07 51.59
C GLN A 79 19.34 18.61 51.96
N GLY A 80 19.23 17.33 52.30
CA GLY A 80 18.00 16.71 52.78
C GLY A 80 17.92 16.72 54.30
N THR A 81 16.73 17.06 54.80
CA THR A 81 16.30 16.75 56.18
C THR A 81 14.82 16.35 56.16
N PRO A 82 14.37 15.50 57.10
CA PRO A 82 13.27 14.56 56.90
C PRO A 82 11.94 15.04 57.47
N VAL A 83 10.84 14.73 56.79
CA VAL A 83 9.45 14.90 57.27
C VAL A 83 8.60 13.92 56.46
N ARG A 84 7.58 13.20 56.94
CA ARG A 84 7.09 12.77 58.26
C ARG A 84 5.95 11.83 57.86
N VAL A 85 5.92 10.62 58.42
CA VAL A 85 4.85 9.65 58.21
C VAL A 85 3.57 10.24 58.80
N LEU A 86 2.52 10.41 57.98
CA LEU A 86 1.15 10.57 58.46
C LEU A 86 0.42 9.26 58.19
N LYS A 87 0.18 8.54 59.29
CA LYS A 87 -0.89 7.57 59.43
C LYS A 87 -2.19 8.35 59.64
N GLU A 88 -3.23 8.01 58.90
CA GLU A 88 -4.61 8.23 59.30
C GLU A 88 -5.32 6.87 59.27
N THR A 89 -5.79 6.48 60.45
CA THR A 89 -6.72 5.39 60.72
C THR A 89 -7.79 5.97 61.62
N ASP A 90 -9.06 5.82 61.23
CA ASP A 90 -10.18 5.27 62.02
C ASP A 90 -11.54 5.80 61.48
N LEU A 91 -12.42 4.90 61.00
CA LEU A 91 -13.62 4.32 61.65
C LEU A 91 -14.84 5.24 61.44
N ASP A 92 -16.09 4.84 61.16
CA ASP A 92 -16.87 3.63 60.84
C ASP A 92 -18.07 4.18 60.00
N GLU A 93 -18.87 3.48 59.20
CA GLU A 93 -19.89 2.45 59.51
C GLU A 93 -20.43 2.00 58.14
N ASP A 94 -20.26 0.73 57.76
CA ASP A 94 -21.40 -0.17 57.59
C ASP A 94 -20.96 -1.54 57.05
N ASN A 95 -21.48 -2.53 57.75
CA ASN A 95 -20.97 -3.88 57.86
C ASN A 95 -21.92 -4.84 57.13
N GLN A 96 -21.39 -5.66 56.22
CA GLN A 96 -21.81 -7.06 56.08
C GLN A 96 -20.85 -7.84 55.16
N ILE A 97 -19.89 -8.52 55.78
CA ILE A 97 -19.07 -9.56 55.16
C ILE A 97 -19.76 -10.91 55.37
N THR A 98 -20.12 -11.57 54.28
CA THR A 98 -20.55 -12.97 54.30
C THR A 98 -19.37 -13.84 53.91
N THR A 99 -18.78 -14.55 54.87
CA THR A 99 -17.75 -15.56 54.64
C THR A 99 -18.42 -16.87 54.20
N ARG A 100 -18.09 -17.38 53.01
CA ARG A 100 -18.37 -18.77 52.62
C ARG A 100 -17.10 -19.44 52.14
N HIS A 101 -16.75 -20.52 52.84
CA HIS A 101 -15.71 -21.48 52.46
C HIS A 101 -16.05 -22.12 51.11
N ALA A 102 -15.11 -22.06 50.16
CA ALA A 102 -15.17 -22.86 48.94
C ALA A 102 -14.63 -24.26 49.25
N VAL A 103 -15.53 -25.24 49.25
CA VAL A 103 -15.20 -26.67 49.16
C VAL A 103 -15.35 -27.05 47.69
N GLU A 104 -14.26 -27.58 47.14
CA GLU A 104 -14.16 -28.09 45.78
C GLU A 104 -14.95 -29.40 45.66
N HIS A 105 -16.05 -29.39 44.92
CA HIS A 105 -16.73 -30.61 44.47
C HIS A 105 -16.89 -30.57 42.95
N THR A 106 -16.05 -31.37 42.30
CA THR A 106 -16.20 -31.82 40.92
C THR A 106 -17.45 -32.69 40.80
N SER A 107 -18.40 -32.29 39.95
CA SER A 107 -19.51 -33.15 39.53
C SER A 107 -19.84 -32.86 38.07
N THR A 108 -19.54 -33.85 37.24
CA THR A 108 -19.76 -33.90 35.80
C THR A 108 -21.23 -34.18 35.54
N THR A 109 -21.99 -33.20 35.08
CA THR A 109 -23.39 -33.39 34.68
C THR A 109 -23.48 -33.53 33.17
N THR A 110 -23.71 -34.76 32.71
CA THR A 110 -24.07 -35.09 31.33
C THR A 110 -25.53 -34.73 31.09
N THR A 111 -25.79 -33.68 30.32
CA THR A 111 -27.15 -33.29 29.91
C THR A 111 -27.51 -34.00 28.61
N THR A 112 -28.31 -35.06 28.70
CA THR A 112 -28.96 -35.72 27.57
C THR A 112 -30.15 -34.87 27.11
N ILE A 113 -30.01 -34.16 26.00
CA ILE A 113 -31.11 -33.43 25.36
C ILE A 113 -31.93 -34.42 24.53
N THR A 114 -33.18 -34.62 24.93
CA THR A 114 -34.19 -35.40 24.20
C THR A 114 -34.88 -34.47 23.20
N THR A 115 -34.60 -34.63 21.91
CA THR A 115 -35.29 -33.92 20.83
C THR A 115 -36.56 -34.67 20.42
N LYS A 116 -37.72 -34.01 20.60
CA LYS A 116 -39.01 -34.44 20.08
C LYS A 116 -39.05 -34.28 18.56
N SER A 117 -39.55 -35.32 17.89
CA SER A 117 -39.79 -35.38 16.45
C SER A 117 -40.75 -34.29 15.98
N ALA A 118 -40.33 -33.53 14.96
CA ALA A 118 -41.16 -32.63 14.19
C ALA A 118 -41.15 -33.03 12.71
N THR A 119 -42.36 -33.16 12.20
CA THR A 119 -42.87 -33.28 10.84
C THR A 119 -41.90 -32.97 9.69
N GLN A 120 -41.70 -33.97 8.82
CA GLN A 120 -40.96 -33.86 7.56
C GLN A 120 -41.62 -32.85 6.61
N VAL A 121 -40.97 -31.71 6.39
CA VAL A 121 -41.17 -30.86 5.23
C VAL A 121 -40.10 -31.24 4.21
N LYS A 122 -40.55 -31.71 3.04
CA LYS A 122 -39.72 -32.13 1.92
C LYS A 122 -39.13 -30.89 1.25
N THR A 123 -37.98 -30.43 1.74
CA THR A 123 -37.20 -29.35 1.13
C THR A 123 -36.33 -29.95 0.02
N GLU A 124 -36.69 -29.66 -1.23
CA GLU A 124 -35.86 -29.98 -2.39
C GLU A 124 -34.50 -29.28 -2.27
N SER A 125 -33.44 -30.08 -2.17
CA SER A 125 -32.06 -29.59 -2.12
C SER A 125 -31.70 -28.88 -3.42
N PRO A 126 -31.21 -27.63 -3.39
CA PRO A 126 -30.67 -27.00 -4.57
C PRO A 126 -29.40 -27.74 -4.99
N SER A 127 -29.50 -28.29 -6.20
CA SER A 127 -28.47 -28.86 -7.06
C SER A 127 -27.04 -28.43 -6.71
N ALA A 128 -26.19 -29.42 -6.41
CA ALA A 128 -24.75 -29.29 -6.32
C ALA A 128 -24.21 -28.52 -7.53
N THR A 129 -23.81 -27.28 -7.30
CA THR A 129 -23.13 -26.45 -8.29
C THR A 129 -21.72 -26.98 -8.47
N ASN A 130 -21.51 -27.65 -9.61
CA ASN A 130 -20.27 -27.68 -10.41
C ASN A 130 -19.03 -27.12 -9.67
N GLU A 131 -18.42 -27.92 -8.80
CA GLU A 131 -17.05 -27.66 -8.33
C GLU A 131 -16.15 -27.67 -9.55
N GLN A 132 -15.84 -26.46 -10.03
CA GLN A 132 -14.95 -26.24 -11.15
C GLN A 132 -13.61 -26.84 -10.77
N LYS A 133 -13.33 -27.99 -11.38
CA LYS A 133 -12.19 -28.87 -11.18
C LYS A 133 -10.89 -28.14 -11.53
N TYR A 134 -10.43 -27.24 -10.68
CA TYR A 134 -9.07 -26.72 -10.77
C TYR A 134 -8.16 -27.93 -10.61
N PRO A 135 -7.39 -28.32 -11.65
CA PRO A 135 -6.46 -29.43 -11.52
C PRO A 135 -5.54 -29.11 -10.33
N PRO A 136 -5.16 -30.10 -9.51
CA PRO A 136 -4.15 -29.91 -8.49
C PRO A 136 -2.88 -29.47 -9.21
N THR A 137 -2.66 -28.17 -9.29
CA THR A 137 -1.38 -27.62 -9.69
C THR A 137 -0.42 -28.17 -8.66
N ILE A 138 0.52 -28.99 -9.13
CA ILE A 138 1.69 -29.47 -8.38
C ILE A 138 2.46 -28.19 -8.04
N GLY A 139 2.02 -27.55 -6.95
CA GLY A 139 2.18 -26.13 -6.72
C GLY A 139 3.56 -25.89 -6.18
N LYS A 140 4.35 -25.10 -6.90
CA LYS A 140 5.59 -24.57 -6.34
C LYS A 140 5.22 -23.84 -5.05
N SER A 141 5.74 -24.28 -3.91
CA SER A 141 5.49 -23.60 -2.65
C SER A 141 6.11 -22.21 -2.73
N HIS A 142 5.28 -21.16 -2.62
CA HIS A 142 5.77 -19.79 -2.53
C HIS A 142 6.29 -19.52 -1.12
N GLN A 143 7.34 -18.70 -1.01
CA GLN A 143 7.78 -18.19 0.30
C GLN A 143 6.81 -17.15 0.86
N ILE A 144 6.24 -16.30 0.00
CA ILE A 144 5.14 -15.40 0.38
C ILE A 144 3.89 -16.26 0.68
N PRO A 145 3.33 -16.16 1.90
CA PRO A 145 2.09 -16.86 2.25
C PRO A 145 0.90 -16.47 1.37
N ASN A 146 -0.03 -17.39 1.14
CA ASN A 146 -1.29 -17.10 0.44
C ASN A 146 -2.29 -16.42 1.38
N VAL A 147 -1.95 -15.22 1.86
CA VAL A 147 -2.77 -14.40 2.74
C VAL A 147 -3.05 -13.08 2.04
N LEU A 148 -4.32 -12.75 1.82
CA LEU A 148 -4.73 -11.45 1.32
C LEU A 148 -4.97 -10.50 2.49
N ILE A 149 -4.39 -9.31 2.43
CA ILE A 149 -4.50 -8.27 3.45
C ILE A 149 -5.12 -7.02 2.85
N PHE A 150 -6.18 -6.54 3.48
CA PHE A 150 -6.82 -5.27 3.17
C PHE A 150 -6.93 -4.43 4.44
N THR A 151 -6.86 -3.10 4.30
CA THR A 151 -7.07 -2.16 5.41
C THR A 151 -8.11 -1.12 5.01
N HIS A 152 -9.02 -0.82 5.92
CA HIS A 152 -10.01 0.25 5.74
C HIS A 152 -10.67 0.58 7.08
N ASN A 153 -11.14 1.81 7.27
CA ASN A 153 -11.82 2.20 8.51
C ASN A 153 -13.19 1.51 8.71
N VAL A 154 -13.78 0.99 7.63
CA VAL A 154 -15.01 0.18 7.62
C VAL A 154 -14.67 -1.23 7.15
N ASN A 155 -15.16 -2.25 7.85
CA ASN A 155 -15.04 -3.64 7.40
C ASN A 155 -15.90 -3.89 6.16
N LEU A 156 -15.29 -3.79 4.98
CA LEU A 156 -15.99 -3.91 3.69
C LEU A 156 -16.45 -5.34 3.39
N LEU A 157 -15.93 -6.36 4.08
CA LEU A 157 -16.45 -7.74 3.96
C LEU A 157 -17.81 -7.92 4.64
N GLN A 158 -18.10 -7.09 5.64
CA GLN A 158 -19.33 -7.14 6.43
C GLN A 158 -20.25 -5.95 6.15
N TYR A 159 -19.86 -5.06 5.24
CA TYR A 159 -20.62 -3.86 4.95
C TYR A 159 -21.98 -4.20 4.37
N ASN A 160 -23.04 -3.69 5.00
CA ASN A 160 -24.41 -3.87 4.57
C ASN A 160 -25.11 -2.51 4.49
N LYS A 161 -25.47 -2.10 3.27
CA LYS A 161 -26.14 -0.82 3.02
C LYS A 161 -27.48 -0.65 3.77
N ASN A 162 -28.13 -1.76 4.14
CA ASN A 162 -29.42 -1.76 4.81
C ASN A 162 -29.31 -1.85 6.35
N GLN A 163 -28.09 -1.98 6.90
CA GLN A 163 -27.90 -2.08 8.34
C GLN A 163 -27.88 -0.67 8.96
N PRO A 164 -28.73 -0.39 9.95
CA PRO A 164 -28.70 0.87 10.69
C PRO A 164 -27.54 0.83 11.68
N ASP A 165 -26.35 1.21 11.22
CA ASP A 165 -25.26 1.61 12.10
C ASP A 165 -25.30 3.14 12.24
N ASN A 166 -25.18 3.66 13.47
CA ASN A 166 -25.16 5.10 13.76
C ASN A 166 -24.09 5.84 12.94
N GLN A 167 -23.01 5.15 12.53
CA GLN A 167 -21.98 5.74 11.66
C GLN A 167 -22.38 5.81 10.17
N GLN A 168 -23.42 5.08 9.76
CA GLN A 168 -23.87 4.99 8.37
C GLN A 168 -24.91 6.07 8.04
N GLU A 169 -25.67 6.53 9.03
CA GLU A 169 -26.72 7.56 8.86
C GLU A 169 -26.17 8.92 8.37
N ASN A 170 -24.89 9.21 8.63
CA ASN A 170 -24.26 10.47 8.25
C ASN A 170 -23.52 10.44 6.90
N ARG A 171 -23.52 9.30 6.18
CA ARG A 171 -22.78 9.17 4.91
C ARG A 171 -23.59 9.70 3.73
N THR A 172 -22.92 10.37 2.80
CA THR A 172 -23.59 10.80 1.56
C THR A 172 -23.89 9.61 0.65
N LYS A 173 -24.81 9.79 -0.31
CA LYS A 173 -25.13 8.74 -1.29
C LYS A 173 -23.90 8.33 -2.11
N GLU A 174 -23.04 9.28 -2.43
CA GLU A 174 -21.80 9.09 -3.17
C GLU A 174 -20.81 8.26 -2.36
N GLU A 175 -20.68 8.53 -1.06
CA GLU A 175 -19.84 7.73 -0.16
C GLU A 175 -20.36 6.30 -0.03
N GLN A 176 -21.68 6.11 0.09
CA GLN A 176 -22.28 4.77 0.13
C GLN A 176 -22.03 4.01 -1.17
N GLN A 177 -22.13 4.69 -2.33
CA GLN A 177 -21.85 4.10 -3.63
C GLN A 177 -20.36 3.73 -3.80
N GLU A 178 -19.45 4.57 -3.30
CA GLU A 178 -18.01 4.27 -3.24
C GLU A 178 -17.75 3.00 -2.42
N LEU A 179 -18.30 2.88 -1.20
CA LEU A 179 -18.12 1.70 -0.34
C LEU A 179 -18.61 0.41 -1.02
N LEU A 180 -19.74 0.46 -1.73
CA LEU A 180 -20.26 -0.67 -2.49
C LEU A 180 -19.31 -1.06 -3.65
N ALA A 181 -18.71 -0.08 -4.33
CA ALA A 181 -17.73 -0.35 -5.38
C ALA A 181 -16.46 -1.01 -4.82
N LEU A 182 -15.95 -0.50 -3.69
CA LEU A 182 -14.79 -1.08 -3.00
C LEU A 182 -15.07 -2.50 -2.50
N GLN A 183 -16.22 -2.73 -1.85
CA GLN A 183 -16.65 -4.06 -1.41
C GLN A 183 -16.71 -5.04 -2.59
N LYS A 184 -17.33 -4.65 -3.70
CA LYS A 184 -17.39 -5.49 -4.90
C LYS A 184 -16.00 -5.87 -5.42
N ASN A 185 -15.05 -4.92 -5.41
CA ASN A 185 -13.68 -5.18 -5.83
C ASN A 185 -12.94 -6.15 -4.90
N ILE A 186 -13.13 -6.02 -3.59
CA ILE A 186 -12.54 -6.95 -2.61
C ILE A 186 -13.04 -8.38 -2.85
N HIS A 187 -14.35 -8.59 -3.00
CA HIS A 187 -14.88 -9.92 -3.32
C HIS A 187 -14.33 -10.46 -4.64
N ALA A 188 -14.31 -9.64 -5.70
CA ALA A 188 -13.71 -10.03 -6.98
C ALA A 188 -12.22 -10.39 -6.87
N THR A 189 -11.49 -9.76 -5.94
CA THR A 189 -10.10 -10.07 -5.65
C THR A 189 -9.95 -11.40 -4.90
N ILE A 190 -10.81 -11.66 -3.92
CA ILE A 190 -10.82 -12.92 -3.16
C ILE A 190 -11.15 -14.09 -4.08
N ASP A 191 -12.13 -13.93 -4.97
CA ASP A 191 -12.52 -14.96 -5.95
C ASP A 191 -11.36 -15.36 -6.88
N LYS A 192 -10.42 -14.44 -7.13
CA LYS A 192 -9.21 -14.69 -7.94
C LYS A 192 -8.09 -15.39 -7.18
N HIS A 193 -8.22 -15.55 -5.86
CA HIS A 193 -7.24 -16.19 -4.99
C HIS A 193 -7.87 -17.34 -4.22
N PRO A 194 -8.32 -18.42 -4.89
CA PRO A 194 -8.84 -19.60 -4.22
C PRO A 194 -7.85 -20.10 -3.16
N ARG A 195 -8.38 -20.41 -1.98
CA ARG A 195 -7.64 -20.89 -0.80
C ARG A 195 -6.78 -19.84 -0.11
N ALA A 196 -6.84 -18.57 -0.50
CA ALA A 196 -6.19 -17.53 0.28
C ALA A 196 -6.93 -17.29 1.60
N THR A 197 -6.19 -17.14 2.70
CA THR A 197 -6.76 -16.60 3.94
C THR A 197 -6.92 -15.10 3.79
N VAL A 198 -8.07 -14.55 4.18
CA VAL A 198 -8.34 -13.11 4.05
C VAL A 198 -8.24 -12.45 5.42
N ARG A 199 -7.41 -11.41 5.54
CA ARG A 199 -7.35 -10.50 6.68
C ARG A 199 -7.86 -9.13 6.24
N PHE A 200 -8.95 -8.69 6.84
CA PHE A 200 -9.48 -7.34 6.64
C PHE A 200 -9.34 -6.58 7.96
N LEU A 201 -8.52 -5.54 7.98
CA LEU A 201 -8.14 -4.85 9.21
C LEU A 201 -8.82 -3.48 9.31
N THR A 202 -9.50 -3.28 10.43
CA THR A 202 -9.93 -1.97 10.95
C THR A 202 -8.85 -1.39 11.87
N ASP A 203 -9.02 -0.15 12.34
CA ASP A 203 -8.10 0.48 13.30
C ASP A 203 -7.83 -0.41 14.55
N LYS A 204 -8.83 -1.15 15.02
CA LYS A 204 -8.67 -2.07 16.16
C LYS A 204 -7.74 -3.23 15.82
N ASP A 205 -7.91 -3.83 14.64
CA ASP A 205 -7.09 -4.95 14.18
C ASP A 205 -5.66 -4.49 13.83
N CYS A 206 -5.52 -3.25 13.36
CA CYS A 206 -4.23 -2.60 13.14
C CYS A 206 -3.43 -2.46 14.44
N VAL A 207 -4.09 -2.07 15.55
CA VAL A 207 -3.43 -2.01 16.87
C VAL A 207 -2.92 -3.39 17.27
N GLN A 208 -3.71 -4.46 17.07
CA GLN A 208 -3.26 -5.82 17.39
C GLN A 208 -2.04 -6.23 16.56
N SER A 209 -2.05 -5.90 15.26
CA SER A 209 -0.90 -6.18 14.38
C SER A 209 0.35 -5.40 14.81
N LEU A 210 0.20 -4.15 15.25
CA LEU A 210 1.30 -3.35 15.79
C LEU A 210 1.84 -3.92 17.11
N GLN A 211 0.96 -4.40 17.99
CA GLN A 211 1.37 -5.04 19.24
C GLN A 211 2.13 -6.34 18.97
N ALA A 212 1.70 -7.12 17.97
CA ALA A 212 2.42 -8.31 17.53
C ALA A 212 3.79 -7.98 16.90
N ALA A 213 3.88 -6.86 16.18
CA ALA A 213 5.10 -6.44 15.49
C ALA A 213 6.15 -5.80 16.40
N LEU A 214 5.72 -4.93 17.32
CA LEU A 214 6.60 -4.04 18.08
C LEU A 214 6.50 -4.22 19.60
N GLY A 215 5.58 -5.06 20.07
CA GLY A 215 5.25 -5.24 21.49
C GLY A 215 4.06 -4.39 21.96
N PRO A 216 3.42 -4.76 23.08
CA PRO A 216 2.15 -4.18 23.54
C PRO A 216 2.23 -2.68 23.89
N ASN A 217 3.42 -2.20 24.26
CA ASN A 217 3.70 -0.85 24.73
C ASN A 217 4.55 -0.04 23.74
N ALA A 218 4.60 -0.44 22.47
CA ALA A 218 5.38 0.28 21.46
C ALA A 218 4.84 1.71 21.27
N PRO A 219 5.68 2.77 21.33
CA PRO A 219 5.20 4.15 21.21
C PRO A 219 4.47 4.45 19.89
N LEU A 220 4.78 3.72 18.82
CA LEU A 220 4.10 3.86 17.53
C LEU A 220 2.59 3.54 17.62
N ILE A 221 2.16 2.74 18.60
CA ILE A 221 0.73 2.43 18.82
C ILE A 221 -0.02 3.69 19.26
N ASP A 222 0.58 4.51 20.13
CA ASP A 222 -0.06 5.74 20.60
C ASP A 222 -0.07 6.79 19.47
N HIS A 223 1.00 6.88 18.68
CA HIS A 223 1.00 7.69 17.47
C HIS A 223 -0.07 7.23 16.47
N PHE A 224 -0.24 5.93 16.26
CA PHE A 224 -1.28 5.39 15.39
C PHE A 224 -2.69 5.77 15.87
N ARG A 225 -2.97 5.66 17.17
CA ARG A 225 -4.28 6.03 17.75
C ARG A 225 -4.58 7.52 17.57
N ASN A 226 -3.56 8.36 17.77
CA ASN A 226 -3.67 9.81 17.70
C ASN A 226 -3.57 10.37 16.27
N GLU A 227 -3.21 9.54 15.28
CA GLU A 227 -3.17 9.95 13.88
C GLU A 227 -4.59 10.24 13.38
N THR A 228 -4.77 11.43 12.80
CA THR A 228 -6.07 11.89 12.29
C THR A 228 -6.19 11.63 10.80
N MET A 229 -5.07 11.52 10.08
CA MET A 229 -5.01 11.27 8.66
C MET A 229 -5.16 9.77 8.38
N GLY A 230 -6.35 9.35 7.95
CA GLY A 230 -6.65 7.95 7.66
C GLY A 230 -5.68 7.27 6.69
N MET A 231 -5.13 8.01 5.71
CA MET A 231 -4.12 7.46 4.80
C MET A 231 -2.80 7.09 5.50
N TYR A 232 -2.37 7.86 6.51
CA TYR A 232 -1.16 7.55 7.27
C TYR A 232 -1.39 6.39 8.24
N LYS A 233 -2.58 6.30 8.84
CA LYS A 233 -3.00 5.09 9.56
C LYS A 233 -2.92 3.84 8.68
N ALA A 234 -3.48 3.91 7.46
CA ALA A 234 -3.43 2.79 6.53
C ALA A 234 -1.99 2.39 6.16
N ASP A 235 -1.07 3.35 6.03
CA ASP A 235 0.35 3.11 5.75
C ASP A 235 1.08 2.40 6.91
N ILE A 236 0.83 2.81 8.15
CA ILE A 236 1.36 2.13 9.34
C ILE A 236 0.77 0.71 9.45
N CYS A 237 -0.55 0.59 9.29
CA CYS A 237 -1.26 -0.66 9.48
C CYS A 237 -0.86 -1.73 8.46
N ARG A 238 -0.74 -1.37 7.17
CA ARG A 238 -0.29 -2.32 6.14
C ARG A 238 1.11 -2.86 6.41
N GLY A 239 2.01 -2.01 6.91
CA GLY A 239 3.37 -2.41 7.29
C GLY A 239 3.36 -3.42 8.44
N ALA A 240 2.58 -3.15 9.49
CA ALA A 240 2.45 -4.02 10.65
C ALA A 240 1.82 -5.37 10.29
N ALA A 241 0.71 -5.36 9.55
CA ALA A 241 0.00 -6.58 9.16
C ALA A 241 0.87 -7.50 8.29
N LEU A 242 1.58 -6.93 7.32
CA LEU A 242 2.50 -7.69 6.48
C LEU A 242 3.75 -8.18 7.25
N TRP A 243 4.27 -7.40 8.20
CA TRP A 243 5.37 -7.87 9.05
C TRP A 243 4.93 -9.06 9.91
N GLU A 244 3.73 -9.00 10.47
CA GLU A 244 3.18 -10.05 11.34
C GLU A 244 2.99 -11.38 10.58
N THR A 245 2.23 -11.37 9.48
CA THR A 245 1.81 -12.61 8.82
C THR A 245 2.45 -12.88 7.47
N GLY A 246 3.22 -11.92 6.93
CA GLY A 246 3.50 -11.91 5.50
C GLY A 246 2.22 -11.82 4.68
N GLY A 247 2.32 -12.16 3.39
CA GLY A 247 1.18 -12.25 2.48
C GLY A 247 1.22 -11.19 1.39
N ILE A 248 0.04 -10.82 0.92
CA ILE A 248 -0.17 -9.89 -0.18
C ILE A 248 -1.14 -8.81 0.30
N TYR A 249 -0.63 -7.59 0.42
CA TYR A 249 -1.41 -6.41 0.71
C TYR A 249 -1.87 -5.72 -0.58
N LEU A 250 -3.13 -5.29 -0.58
CA LEU A 250 -3.75 -4.51 -1.64
C LEU A 250 -4.56 -3.36 -1.03
N ASP A 251 -4.41 -2.15 -1.55
CA ASP A 251 -5.40 -1.10 -1.29
C ASP A 251 -6.77 -1.59 -1.81
N VAL A 252 -7.85 -1.24 -1.10
CA VAL A 252 -9.21 -1.69 -1.42
C VAL A 252 -9.72 -1.22 -2.78
N ASP A 253 -9.05 -0.23 -3.37
CA ASP A 253 -9.34 0.31 -4.70
C ASP A 253 -8.41 -0.21 -5.82
N VAL A 254 -7.50 -1.16 -5.53
CA VAL A 254 -6.66 -1.81 -6.55
C VAL A 254 -7.42 -2.96 -7.21
N GLY A 255 -7.48 -2.96 -8.54
CA GLY A 255 -8.22 -3.97 -9.30
C GLY A 255 -7.36 -5.16 -9.68
N VAL A 256 -7.58 -6.32 -9.06
CA VAL A 256 -6.83 -7.55 -9.40
C VAL A 256 -7.39 -8.22 -10.65
N ARG A 257 -6.51 -8.65 -11.56
CA ARG A 257 -6.89 -9.34 -12.81
C ARG A 257 -6.75 -10.86 -12.72
N MET A 258 -5.74 -11.34 -12.00
CA MET A 258 -5.36 -12.77 -11.92
C MET A 258 -4.79 -13.11 -10.53
N HIS A 259 -4.60 -14.40 -10.27
CA HIS A 259 -3.97 -14.88 -9.04
C HIS A 259 -2.52 -14.38 -8.94
N LEU A 260 -2.19 -13.61 -7.92
CA LEU A 260 -0.90 -12.91 -7.86
C LEU A 260 0.30 -13.85 -7.62
N LEU A 261 0.08 -14.99 -6.94
CA LEU A 261 1.12 -16.01 -6.82
C LEU A 261 1.45 -16.68 -8.17
N ASP A 262 0.58 -16.67 -9.19
CA ASP A 262 0.93 -17.23 -10.51
C ASP A 262 1.97 -16.36 -11.24
N VAL A 263 2.10 -15.10 -10.83
CA VAL A 263 2.99 -14.11 -11.44
C VAL A 263 4.26 -13.91 -10.60
N LEU A 264 4.15 -14.02 -9.27
CA LEU A 264 5.30 -13.94 -8.38
C LEU A 264 6.22 -15.16 -8.57
N GLN A 265 7.54 -14.98 -8.48
CA GLN A 265 8.47 -16.10 -8.40
C GLN A 265 8.34 -16.81 -7.04
N PRO A 266 8.42 -18.15 -6.99
CA PRO A 266 8.26 -18.91 -5.74
C PRO A 266 9.24 -18.53 -4.62
N ASN A 267 10.45 -18.10 -4.96
CA ASN A 267 11.49 -17.70 -4.02
C ASN A 267 11.45 -16.22 -3.63
N THR A 268 10.43 -15.47 -4.06
CA THR A 268 10.28 -14.06 -3.69
C THR A 268 9.91 -13.92 -2.22
N THR A 269 10.62 -13.05 -1.52
CA THR A 269 10.38 -12.64 -0.13
C THR A 269 9.84 -11.23 -0.01
N PHE A 270 10.01 -10.38 -1.04
CA PHE A 270 9.46 -9.04 -1.09
C PHE A 270 9.10 -8.66 -2.53
N ALA A 271 7.93 -8.09 -2.73
CA ALA A 271 7.52 -7.50 -3.99
C ALA A 271 6.74 -6.22 -3.78
N THR A 272 6.94 -5.25 -4.66
CA THR A 272 6.12 -4.04 -4.76
C THR A 272 6.23 -3.48 -6.18
N SER A 273 5.60 -2.35 -6.45
CA SER A 273 5.65 -1.68 -7.75
C SER A 273 6.36 -0.33 -7.64
N LEU A 274 7.10 0.07 -8.67
CA LEU A 274 7.58 1.43 -8.82
C LEU A 274 6.42 2.32 -9.27
N VAL A 275 6.34 3.54 -8.73
CA VAL A 275 5.39 4.54 -9.23
C VAL A 275 5.70 4.91 -10.67
N HIS A 276 4.69 5.40 -11.39
CA HIS A 276 4.87 5.89 -12.75
C HIS A 276 5.96 6.99 -12.81
N ARG A 277 6.75 7.00 -13.89
CA ARG A 277 7.83 7.99 -14.11
C ARG A 277 7.35 9.45 -14.16
N ASP A 278 6.08 9.65 -14.53
CA ASP A 278 5.44 10.97 -14.59
C ASP A 278 4.69 11.32 -13.29
N SER A 279 4.84 10.52 -12.23
CA SER A 279 4.34 10.88 -10.90
C SER A 279 5.18 12.01 -10.30
N LYS A 280 4.66 12.66 -9.24
CA LYS A 280 5.42 13.66 -8.47
C LYS A 280 6.56 13.06 -7.63
N HIS A 281 6.66 11.73 -7.59
CA HIS A 281 7.56 11.00 -6.70
C HIS A 281 8.32 9.90 -7.45
N PRO A 282 8.91 10.18 -8.63
CA PRO A 282 9.50 9.15 -9.49
C PRO A 282 10.57 8.35 -8.74
N GLY A 283 10.59 7.04 -8.98
CA GLY A 283 11.52 6.12 -8.30
C GLY A 283 11.06 5.63 -6.92
N ASN A 284 10.01 6.22 -6.32
CA ASN A 284 9.42 5.66 -5.11
C ASN A 284 8.51 4.45 -5.43
N PHE A 285 7.97 3.83 -4.38
CA PHE A 285 7.10 2.66 -4.51
C PHE A 285 5.62 3.01 -4.49
N PHE A 286 4.86 2.34 -5.34
CA PHE A 286 3.41 2.31 -5.33
C PHE A 286 2.96 1.31 -4.25
N GLN A 287 2.87 1.80 -3.02
CA GLN A 287 2.56 1.02 -1.81
C GLN A 287 1.13 0.43 -1.77
N ALA A 288 0.32 0.69 -2.79
CA ALA A 288 -1.02 0.09 -2.93
C ALA A 288 -0.95 -1.40 -3.27
N PHE A 289 0.23 -1.92 -3.64
CA PHE A 289 0.53 -3.35 -3.72
C PHE A 289 1.87 -3.64 -3.05
N MET A 290 1.85 -4.58 -2.12
CA MET A 290 3.05 -5.17 -1.53
C MET A 290 2.82 -6.65 -1.29
N ALA A 291 3.86 -7.46 -1.45
CA ALA A 291 3.83 -8.86 -1.05
C ALA A 291 5.11 -9.20 -0.31
N THR A 292 5.04 -9.91 0.80
CA THR A 292 6.24 -10.19 1.60
C THR A 292 6.14 -11.48 2.42
N THR A 293 7.29 -12.04 2.78
CA THR A 293 7.36 -13.06 3.83
C THR A 293 7.12 -12.43 5.21
N PRO A 294 6.66 -13.20 6.21
CA PRO A 294 6.60 -12.72 7.59
C PRO A 294 7.96 -12.19 8.06
N ARG A 295 7.93 -11.18 8.94
CA ARG A 295 9.09 -10.56 9.60
C ARG A 295 10.18 -10.08 8.64
N HIS A 296 9.79 -9.53 7.49
CA HIS A 296 10.75 -9.05 6.50
C HIS A 296 11.46 -7.77 6.99
N ALA A 297 12.80 -7.73 6.90
CA ALA A 297 13.63 -6.63 7.39
C ALA A 297 13.23 -5.25 6.83
N ILE A 298 12.85 -5.18 5.54
CA ILE A 298 12.32 -3.95 4.93
C ILE A 298 11.10 -3.42 5.69
N LEU A 299 10.17 -4.27 6.12
CA LEU A 299 8.97 -3.82 6.84
C LEU A 299 9.25 -3.49 8.30
N GLU A 300 10.20 -4.18 8.92
CA GLU A 300 10.68 -3.81 10.25
C GLU A 300 11.27 -2.40 10.22
N ARG A 301 12.17 -2.13 9.28
CA ARG A 301 12.77 -0.82 9.08
C ARG A 301 11.71 0.23 8.73
N TYR A 302 10.73 -0.11 7.91
CA TYR A 302 9.62 0.78 7.56
C TYR A 302 8.81 1.24 8.78
N LEU A 303 8.47 0.33 9.70
CA LEU A 303 7.79 0.67 10.95
C LEU A 303 8.67 1.53 11.88
N GLN A 304 9.97 1.24 11.93
CA GLN A 304 10.93 2.03 12.71
C GLN A 304 11.04 3.47 12.17
N LEU A 305 11.06 3.64 10.84
CA LEU A 305 11.08 4.97 10.22
C LEU A 305 9.80 5.77 10.50
N PHE A 306 8.65 5.13 10.61
CA PHE A 306 7.44 5.80 11.08
C PHE A 306 7.59 6.29 12.51
N LEU A 307 8.14 5.46 13.40
CA LEU A 307 8.40 5.87 14.78
C LEU A 307 9.36 7.07 14.82
N GLU A 308 10.47 7.03 14.08
CA GLU A 308 11.41 8.16 13.96
C GLU A 308 10.73 9.44 13.43
N HIS A 309 9.82 9.29 12.47
CA HIS A 309 9.04 10.40 11.93
C HIS A 309 8.17 11.06 13.01
N TYR A 310 7.37 10.28 13.74
CA TYR A 310 6.46 10.82 14.76
C TYR A 310 7.19 11.32 16.02
N GLN A 311 8.37 10.78 16.31
CA GLN A 311 9.25 11.30 17.37
C GLN A 311 10.00 12.57 16.96
N GLY A 312 9.92 12.98 15.68
CA GLY A 312 10.59 14.16 15.17
C GLY A 312 12.10 13.98 14.96
N THR A 313 12.64 12.76 15.07
CA THR A 313 14.06 12.48 14.81
C THR A 313 14.35 12.38 13.32
N ARG A 314 13.35 12.02 12.51
CA ARG A 314 13.44 11.99 11.04
C ARG A 314 12.17 12.56 10.38
N PRO A 315 11.93 13.87 10.49
CA PRO A 315 10.70 14.48 9.99
C PRO A 315 10.65 14.45 8.45
N ILE A 316 9.53 14.01 7.90
CA ILE A 316 9.23 14.09 6.46
C ILE A 316 8.29 15.27 6.28
N GLN A 317 8.82 16.36 5.72
CA GLN A 317 8.10 17.63 5.69
C GLN A 317 7.00 17.67 4.62
N ARG A 318 7.19 16.96 3.50
CA ARG A 318 6.29 17.03 2.33
C ARG A 318 6.23 15.69 1.61
N GLY A 319 5.06 15.38 1.06
CA GLY A 319 4.81 14.24 0.19
C GLY A 319 4.08 13.09 0.87
N PRO A 320 3.82 12.00 0.12
CA PRO A 320 3.14 10.81 0.63
C PRO A 320 4.06 10.06 1.61
N LEU A 321 3.74 10.15 2.89
CA LEU A 321 4.59 9.67 3.99
C LEU A 321 4.99 8.19 3.80
N GLY A 322 4.02 7.28 3.66
CA GLY A 322 4.33 5.85 3.53
C GLY A 322 5.15 5.52 2.28
N VAL A 323 4.89 6.18 1.15
CA VAL A 323 5.65 5.98 -0.10
C VAL A 323 7.13 6.33 0.07
N ILE A 324 7.40 7.46 0.74
CA ILE A 324 8.77 7.93 1.00
C ILE A 324 9.46 7.01 2.00
N LEU A 325 8.80 6.69 3.13
CA LEU A 325 9.40 5.86 4.18
C LEU A 325 9.64 4.43 3.71
N LEU A 326 8.75 3.85 2.87
CA LEU A 326 8.96 2.51 2.33
C LEU A 326 10.17 2.47 1.40
N ARG A 327 10.35 3.50 0.57
CA ARG A 327 11.53 3.64 -0.28
C ARG A 327 12.80 3.75 0.55
N GLN A 328 12.80 4.59 1.59
CA GLN A 328 13.93 4.72 2.50
C GLN A 328 14.24 3.41 3.22
N ALA A 329 13.23 2.68 3.71
CA ALA A 329 13.42 1.39 4.36
C ALA A 329 14.06 0.35 3.43
N PHE A 330 13.61 0.32 2.17
CA PHE A 330 14.22 -0.54 1.15
C PHE A 330 15.67 -0.16 0.91
N ASP A 331 15.96 1.13 0.69
CA ASP A 331 17.32 1.59 0.43
C ASP A 331 18.24 1.30 1.64
N ASP A 332 17.80 1.60 2.87
CA ASP A 332 18.54 1.33 4.11
C ASP A 332 18.91 -0.16 4.22
N VAL A 333 17.95 -1.07 3.98
CA VAL A 333 18.18 -2.52 4.09
C VAL A 333 19.07 -3.04 2.96
N ILE A 334 18.76 -2.72 1.71
CA ILE A 334 19.48 -3.27 0.55
C ILE A 334 20.89 -2.71 0.41
N MET A 335 21.09 -1.43 0.71
CA MET A 335 22.43 -0.83 0.65
C MET A 335 23.32 -1.33 1.79
N SER A 336 22.76 -1.54 3.00
CA SER A 336 23.53 -2.08 4.12
C SER A 336 24.09 -3.48 3.84
N GLU A 337 23.31 -4.34 3.16
CA GLU A 337 23.80 -5.65 2.71
C GLU A 337 24.93 -5.50 1.69
N GLY A 338 24.77 -4.63 0.69
CA GLY A 338 25.77 -4.40 -0.36
C GLY A 338 27.12 -3.90 0.16
N GLU A 339 27.12 -3.04 1.18
CA GLU A 339 28.35 -2.55 1.81
C GLU A 339 29.10 -3.65 2.58
N ILE A 340 28.37 -4.57 3.26
CA ILE A 340 28.98 -5.73 3.91
C ILE A 340 29.66 -6.65 2.90
N TRP A 341 29.10 -6.81 1.70
CA TRP A 341 29.74 -7.55 0.61
C TRP A 341 30.95 -6.81 0.03
N ALA A 342 30.85 -5.49 -0.15
CA ALA A 342 31.94 -4.67 -0.70
C ALA A 342 33.14 -4.58 0.24
N MET A 343 32.95 -4.58 1.57
CA MET A 343 34.04 -4.60 2.54
C MET A 343 34.82 -5.94 2.53
N ASN A 344 34.22 -7.01 2.02
CA ASN A 344 34.86 -8.33 1.90
C ASN A 344 35.43 -8.62 0.50
N GLY A 345 35.26 -7.72 -0.47
CA GLY A 345 35.72 -7.92 -1.84
C GLY A 345 36.17 -6.62 -2.50
N LYS A 346 37.49 -6.40 -2.52
CA LYS A 346 38.29 -5.37 -3.24
C LYS A 346 37.66 -3.96 -3.45
N PRO A 347 38.38 -2.89 -3.10
CA PRO A 347 37.87 -1.52 -3.19
C PRO A 347 37.37 -1.16 -4.60
N VAL A 348 36.11 -0.76 -4.69
CA VAL A 348 35.49 -0.21 -5.90
C VAL A 348 35.99 1.21 -6.09
N ASN A 349 36.55 1.50 -7.27
CA ASN A 349 37.16 2.79 -7.57
C ASN A 349 36.09 3.88 -7.72
N ASP A 350 36.30 5.02 -7.06
CA ASP A 350 35.31 6.07 -6.74
C ASP A 350 34.82 6.89 -7.96
N LYS A 351 35.28 6.56 -9.18
CA LYS A 351 35.02 7.33 -10.41
C LYS A 351 33.71 6.99 -11.12
N ASP A 352 32.95 5.99 -10.65
CA ASP A 352 31.67 5.58 -11.24
C ASP A 352 30.42 6.11 -10.51
N LYS A 353 30.57 6.97 -9.48
CA LYS A 353 29.46 7.56 -8.71
C LYS A 353 28.69 8.68 -9.43
N SER A 354 28.64 8.68 -10.77
CA SER A 354 27.67 9.51 -11.49
C SER A 354 26.27 8.89 -11.33
N PHE A 355 25.58 9.37 -10.31
CA PHE A 355 24.21 9.06 -9.92
C PHE A 355 23.25 9.32 -11.10
N ARG A 356 23.05 8.30 -11.95
CA ARG A 356 21.93 8.23 -12.88
C ARG A 356 20.79 7.49 -12.20
N LEU A 357 19.87 8.24 -11.59
CA LEU A 357 18.49 7.77 -11.41
C LEU A 357 17.84 7.65 -12.79
N GLY A 358 18.05 6.49 -13.41
CA GLY A 358 17.42 6.00 -14.63
C GLY A 358 17.51 4.48 -14.65
N PRO A 359 16.48 3.76 -15.14
CA PRO A 359 16.22 2.37 -14.78
C PRO A 359 17.19 1.43 -15.51
N LYS A 360 18.36 1.18 -14.93
CA LYS A 360 18.84 -0.19 -14.91
C LYS A 360 18.13 -0.82 -13.72
N LEU A 361 17.04 -1.52 -14.01
CA LEU A 361 16.46 -2.51 -13.10
C LEU A 361 17.64 -3.20 -12.42
N VAL A 362 17.76 -3.01 -11.10
CA VAL A 362 18.81 -3.65 -10.29
C VAL A 362 18.84 -5.11 -10.72
N ASP A 363 20.01 -5.61 -11.08
CA ASP A 363 20.15 -6.97 -11.55
C ASP A 363 19.77 -7.93 -10.41
N THR A 364 18.50 -8.34 -10.38
CA THR A 364 17.92 -9.22 -9.36
C THR A 364 18.40 -10.66 -9.52
N ARG A 365 19.35 -10.95 -10.41
CA ARG A 365 19.91 -12.30 -10.60
C ARG A 365 20.61 -12.87 -9.36
N HIS A 366 20.96 -12.05 -8.37
CA HIS A 366 21.38 -12.50 -7.03
C HIS A 366 20.35 -12.22 -5.92
N HIS A 367 19.27 -11.52 -6.27
CA HIS A 367 18.18 -11.15 -5.37
C HIS A 367 16.85 -11.71 -5.87
N GLY A 368 16.77 -12.98 -6.31
CA GLY A 368 15.49 -13.62 -6.69
C GLY A 368 14.41 -13.60 -5.59
N ARG A 369 14.78 -13.08 -4.41
CA ARG A 369 13.98 -12.72 -3.26
C ARG A 369 13.18 -11.41 -3.45
N ILE A 370 13.58 -10.49 -4.32
CA ILE A 370 12.96 -9.18 -4.49
C ILE A 370 12.43 -9.02 -5.92
N GLN A 371 11.16 -8.64 -6.04
CA GLN A 371 10.54 -8.30 -7.33
C GLN A 371 10.00 -6.88 -7.33
N LEU A 372 10.49 -6.07 -8.27
CA LEU A 372 9.98 -4.73 -8.50
C LEU A 372 9.19 -4.72 -9.80
N TRP A 373 7.88 -4.52 -9.69
CA TRP A 373 6.98 -4.32 -10.82
C TRP A 373 6.95 -2.84 -11.20
N GLN A 374 6.28 -2.48 -12.29
CA GLN A 374 6.23 -1.10 -12.78
C GLN A 374 4.79 -0.66 -13.03
N GLU A 375 4.40 0.46 -12.43
CA GLU A 375 3.19 1.19 -12.83
C GLU A 375 3.44 1.89 -14.18
N VAL A 376 2.60 1.61 -15.18
CA VAL A 376 2.65 2.20 -16.53
C VAL A 376 1.29 2.76 -16.92
N LEU A 377 1.28 3.80 -17.76
CA LEU A 377 0.04 4.25 -18.40
C LEU A 377 -0.46 3.20 -19.38
N TYR A 378 -1.74 2.84 -19.27
CA TYR A 378 -2.39 1.94 -20.20
C TYR A 378 -2.26 2.47 -21.62
N ASN A 379 -1.80 1.62 -22.52
CA ASN A 379 -1.71 1.91 -23.94
C ASN A 379 -2.24 0.72 -24.73
N PRO A 380 -3.39 0.85 -25.43
CA PRO A 380 -4.03 -0.27 -26.12
C PRO A 380 -3.15 -0.89 -27.23
N LYS A 381 -2.18 -0.14 -27.76
CA LYS A 381 -1.23 -0.65 -28.76
C LYS A 381 -0.32 -1.75 -28.18
N PHE A 382 0.03 -1.62 -26.90
CA PHE A 382 0.95 -2.55 -26.23
C PHE A 382 0.24 -3.50 -25.27
N LEU A 383 -1.01 -3.20 -24.91
CA LEU A 383 -1.81 -3.91 -23.91
C LEU A 383 -3.18 -4.32 -24.46
N SER A 384 -3.23 -4.74 -25.73
CA SER A 384 -4.47 -5.16 -26.40
C SER A 384 -5.14 -6.39 -25.73
N ASN A 385 -4.37 -7.17 -24.97
CA ASN A 385 -4.83 -8.29 -24.15
C ASN A 385 -5.38 -7.87 -22.77
N VAL A 386 -5.36 -6.58 -22.44
CA VAL A 386 -5.82 -6.04 -21.16
C VAL A 386 -7.20 -5.39 -21.35
N VAL A 387 -8.23 -6.25 -21.48
CA VAL A 387 -9.64 -5.85 -21.64
C VAL A 387 -10.48 -6.42 -20.48
N PRO A 388 -11.41 -5.64 -19.89
CA PRO A 388 -11.71 -4.24 -20.20
C PRO A 388 -10.56 -3.29 -19.78
N ALA A 389 -10.39 -2.23 -20.58
CA ALA A 389 -9.39 -1.20 -20.31
C ALA A 389 -9.82 -0.36 -19.10
N PRO A 390 -8.87 0.12 -18.28
CA PRO A 390 -9.17 1.05 -17.21
C PRO A 390 -9.40 2.44 -17.83
N THR A 391 -10.60 2.66 -18.37
CA THR A 391 -11.04 3.96 -18.91
C THR A 391 -12.06 4.64 -17.98
N TRP A 392 -11.98 4.28 -16.70
CA TRP A 392 -12.88 4.73 -15.66
C TRP A 392 -12.53 6.17 -15.29
N GLY A 393 -13.52 7.07 -15.36
CA GLY A 393 -13.31 8.48 -15.06
C GLY A 393 -12.35 9.23 -16.00
N THR A 394 -12.12 10.49 -15.64
CA THR A 394 -11.30 11.46 -16.41
C THR A 394 -9.89 11.65 -15.85
N ARG A 395 -9.64 11.16 -14.62
CA ARG A 395 -8.34 11.34 -13.96
C ARG A 395 -7.31 10.37 -14.51
N ARG A 396 -6.09 10.86 -14.69
CA ARG A 396 -4.95 10.07 -15.19
C ARG A 396 -4.67 8.81 -14.37
N ALA A 397 -4.83 8.89 -13.04
CA ALA A 397 -4.59 7.77 -12.13
C ALA A 397 -5.43 6.52 -12.46
N CYS A 398 -6.59 6.72 -13.08
CA CYS A 398 -7.50 5.65 -13.44
C CYS A 398 -7.09 4.88 -14.67
N HIS A 399 -6.04 5.33 -15.36
CA HIS A 399 -5.56 4.74 -16.60
C HIS A 399 -4.23 4.03 -16.36
N PHE A 400 -3.79 3.90 -15.10
CA PHE A 400 -2.56 3.18 -14.76
C PHE A 400 -2.83 1.70 -14.54
N VAL A 401 -1.86 0.90 -14.96
CA VAL A 401 -1.79 -0.54 -14.72
C VAL A 401 -0.43 -0.91 -14.16
N VAL A 402 -0.35 -2.04 -13.47
CA VAL A 402 0.92 -2.56 -12.97
C VAL A 402 1.37 -3.71 -13.86
N VAL A 403 2.60 -3.61 -14.37
CA VAL A 403 3.25 -4.63 -15.20
C VAL A 403 4.27 -5.37 -14.34
N ALA A 404 4.10 -6.69 -14.24
CA ALA A 404 4.98 -7.56 -13.45
C ALA A 404 6.15 -8.12 -14.26
N ASP A 405 5.93 -8.45 -15.53
CA ASP A 405 6.96 -8.88 -16.46
C ASP A 405 6.95 -7.98 -17.70
N GLN A 406 8.11 -7.41 -18.01
CA GLN A 406 8.33 -6.56 -19.19
C GLN A 406 8.58 -7.36 -20.46
N LYS A 407 8.73 -8.69 -20.37
CA LYS A 407 8.78 -9.58 -21.53
C LYS A 407 7.43 -9.59 -22.23
N PHE A 408 7.46 -9.49 -23.55
CA PHE A 408 6.23 -9.52 -24.36
C PHE A 408 5.73 -10.97 -24.53
N PRO A 409 4.42 -11.24 -24.40
CA PRO A 409 3.35 -10.30 -24.05
C PRO A 409 3.44 -9.84 -22.59
N LEU A 410 3.23 -8.55 -22.35
CA LEU A 410 3.31 -7.96 -21.00
C LEU A 410 2.31 -8.64 -20.06
N THR A 411 2.78 -8.97 -18.86
CA THR A 411 1.93 -9.53 -17.79
C THR A 411 1.42 -8.41 -16.90
N VAL A 412 0.11 -8.18 -16.93
CA VAL A 412 -0.57 -7.10 -16.18
C VAL A 412 -1.47 -7.72 -15.12
N PRO A 413 -0.97 -7.95 -13.90
CA PRO A 413 -1.76 -8.53 -12.83
C PRO A 413 -2.76 -7.56 -12.19
N LEU A 414 -2.51 -6.24 -12.24
CA LEU A 414 -3.29 -5.24 -11.51
C LEU A 414 -3.65 -4.03 -12.37
N TYR A 415 -4.83 -3.47 -12.10
CA TYR A 415 -5.17 -2.07 -12.38
C TYR A 415 -4.82 -1.25 -11.14
N SER A 416 -4.20 -0.07 -11.31
CA SER A 416 -3.83 0.76 -10.16
C SER A 416 -5.05 1.23 -9.36
N ARG A 417 -6.19 1.45 -10.04
CA ARG A 417 -7.45 1.92 -9.44
C ARG A 417 -8.65 1.24 -10.08
N ILE A 418 -9.74 1.07 -9.34
CA ILE A 418 -11.01 0.56 -9.84
C ILE A 418 -12.01 1.67 -10.21
N GLU A 419 -12.97 1.32 -11.06
CA GLU A 419 -14.16 2.13 -11.31
C GLU A 419 -15.02 2.33 -10.06
N GLY A 420 -15.51 3.55 -9.85
CA GLY A 420 -16.42 3.90 -8.77
C GLY A 420 -15.73 4.24 -7.46
N SER A 421 -14.40 4.15 -7.39
CA SER A 421 -13.63 4.76 -6.31
C SER A 421 -13.66 6.29 -6.43
N ARG A 422 -13.41 7.02 -5.34
CA ARG A 422 -13.26 8.48 -5.33
C ARG A 422 -12.17 8.98 -6.29
N MET A 423 -11.15 8.16 -6.53
CA MET A 423 -10.10 8.47 -7.50
C MET A 423 -10.58 8.33 -8.94
N CYS A 424 -11.55 7.44 -9.18
CA CYS A 424 -12.00 7.04 -10.51
C CYS A 424 -13.53 6.90 -10.57
N PRO A 425 -14.26 8.02 -10.43
CA PRO A 425 -15.73 8.01 -10.46
C PRO A 425 -16.25 7.55 -11.83
N ARG A 426 -17.48 7.04 -11.86
CA ARG A 426 -18.12 6.63 -13.12
C ARG A 426 -18.34 7.83 -14.03
N ARG A 427 -18.33 7.60 -15.35
CA ARG A 427 -18.52 8.67 -16.34
C ARG A 427 -19.88 9.36 -16.23
N SER A 428 -20.94 8.63 -15.89
CA SER A 428 -22.28 9.18 -15.64
C SER A 428 -22.27 10.20 -14.51
N ASP A 429 -21.45 9.96 -13.50
CA ASP A 429 -21.45 10.74 -12.26
C ASP A 429 -20.63 12.03 -12.44
N ALA A 430 -19.63 12.02 -13.34
CA ALA A 430 -18.79 13.17 -13.63
C ALA A 430 -19.50 14.30 -14.40
N GLN A 431 -20.60 14.00 -15.11
CA GLN A 431 -21.37 15.01 -15.86
C GLN A 431 -22.34 15.82 -14.98
N MET A 432 -22.69 15.32 -13.79
CA MET A 432 -23.61 16.02 -12.88
C MET A 432 -22.94 17.09 -12.01
N THR A 433 -21.61 17.06 -11.85
CA THR A 433 -20.89 18.00 -10.96
C THR A 433 -20.39 19.27 -11.64
N THR A 434 -20.66 19.45 -12.95
CA THR A 434 -20.22 20.63 -13.72
C THR A 434 -21.37 21.56 -14.12
N ALA A 435 -22.53 21.43 -13.48
CA ALA A 435 -23.70 22.28 -13.70
C ALA A 435 -23.91 23.23 -12.52
#